data_AF-A0A962MFQ3-F1
#
_entry.id   AF-A0A962MFQ3-F1
#
_cell.length_a   1.000
_cell.length_b   1.000
_cell.length_c   1.000
_cell.angle_alpha   90.00
_cell.angle_beta   90.00
_cell.angle_gamma   90.00
#
_symmetry.space_group_name_H-M   'P 1'
#
loop_
_entity.id
_entity.type
_entity.pdbx_description
1 polymer ?
#
loop_
_entity_poly.entity_id
_entity_poly.type
_entity_poly.pdbx_seq_one_letter_code
_entity_poly.pdbx_strand_id
1 'polypeptide(L)'
;MSAQCDITARRLAGSPLGFFERYLTVWVALCIAGGIALGQWFPGLFGMLSRLEIAHVNLLVAVLIWVMIYPMMVNVDFASLRHIGDRPKGIVITLVVNWLIKPFSMVALGILFFEFVFRDLIDPQSAKEYIAGLILLGAAPCTAMVFVWSQLTRGDATYTLVQVALNDIIMIFAFAPIVALLLGVADVIVPWQTLILSVLLYVVIPLAAGYLTRRTILQRGGEARLAAFTARCKPWTVLGLLATVVLLFGFQGETILQQPLIILLIAIPLILQSVGIFLIAYGWGKIW
;
A
#
# COMPACT_ATOMS: atom_id res chain seq x y z
N MET A 1 -13.20 0.08 34.25
CA MET A 1 -13.12 -0.72 33.01
C MET A 1 -13.85 -2.02 33.27
N SER A 2 -14.98 -2.27 32.60
CA SER A 2 -15.82 -3.43 32.89
C SER A 2 -15.22 -4.72 32.32
N ALA A 3 -15.41 -5.83 33.04
CA ALA A 3 -14.90 -7.16 32.67
C ALA A 3 -15.30 -7.62 31.25
N GLN A 4 -16.34 -7.04 30.65
CA GLN A 4 -16.72 -7.29 29.25
C GLN A 4 -15.73 -6.70 28.23
N CYS A 5 -15.08 -5.57 28.54
CA CYS A 5 -14.09 -4.94 27.66
C CYS A 5 -12.81 -5.81 27.55
N ASP A 6 -12.41 -6.44 28.67
CA ASP A 6 -11.29 -7.39 28.71
C ASP A 6 -11.58 -8.71 27.99
N ILE A 7 -12.84 -9.18 28.01
CA ILE A 7 -13.22 -10.43 27.33
C ILE A 7 -13.24 -10.24 25.81
N THR A 8 -13.67 -9.08 25.29
CA THR A 8 -13.62 -8.77 23.85
C THR A 8 -12.18 -8.59 23.38
N ALA A 9 -11.33 -7.93 24.17
CA ALA A 9 -9.90 -7.78 23.88
C ALA A 9 -9.16 -9.12 23.86
N ARG A 10 -9.45 -10.03 24.80
CA ARG A 10 -8.88 -11.39 24.82
C ARG A 10 -9.37 -12.29 23.68
N ARG A 11 -10.60 -12.11 23.18
CA ARG A 11 -11.11 -12.86 22.02
C ARG A 11 -10.45 -12.44 20.70
N LEU A 12 -10.12 -11.16 20.54
CA LEU A 12 -9.36 -10.65 19.38
C LEU A 12 -7.88 -11.05 19.43
N ALA A 13 -7.31 -11.18 20.63
CA ALA A 13 -5.93 -11.65 20.84
C ALA A 13 -5.72 -13.15 20.56
N GLY A 14 -6.81 -13.92 20.35
CA GLY A 14 -6.77 -15.38 20.27
C GLY A 14 -7.30 -16.00 18.98
N SER A 15 -7.68 -15.21 17.96
CA SER A 15 -8.01 -15.83 16.66
C SER A 15 -6.71 -16.24 15.97
N PRO A 16 -6.46 -17.54 15.74
CA PRO A 16 -5.34 -17.94 14.89
C PRO A 16 -5.51 -17.26 13.53
N LEU A 17 -4.40 -16.77 12.96
CA LEU A 17 -4.38 -16.26 11.59
C LEU A 17 -5.16 -17.23 10.71
N GLY A 18 -6.04 -16.69 9.86
CA GLY A 18 -6.74 -17.50 8.88
C GLY A 18 -5.74 -18.21 7.98
N PHE A 19 -6.18 -19.31 7.38
CA PHE A 19 -5.35 -20.10 6.47
C PHE A 19 -4.75 -19.23 5.35
N PHE A 20 -5.53 -18.28 4.84
CA PHE A 20 -5.09 -17.37 3.79
C PHE A 20 -3.93 -16.46 4.25
N GLU A 21 -4.07 -15.78 5.38
CA GLU A 21 -3.05 -14.84 5.89
C GLU A 21 -1.74 -15.56 6.18
N ARG A 22 -1.82 -16.79 6.70
CA ARG A 22 -0.65 -17.61 7.00
C ARG A 22 0.13 -17.99 5.74
N TYR A 23 -0.56 -18.27 4.63
CA TYR A 23 0.06 -18.69 3.36
C TYR A 23 0.07 -17.59 2.31
N LEU A 24 -0.13 -16.32 2.69
CA LEU A 24 -0.26 -15.19 1.77
C LEU A 24 0.92 -15.10 0.79
N THR A 25 2.16 -15.27 1.28
CA THR A 25 3.36 -15.26 0.42
C THR A 25 3.33 -16.36 -0.64
N VAL A 26 2.83 -17.55 -0.30
CA VAL A 26 2.68 -18.66 -1.26
C VAL A 26 1.60 -18.34 -2.29
N TRP A 27 0.45 -17.82 -1.85
CA TRP A 27 -0.62 -17.40 -2.75
C TRP A 27 -0.17 -16.31 -3.74
N VAL A 28 0.56 -15.31 -3.25
CA VAL A 28 1.13 -14.25 -4.08
C VAL A 28 2.14 -14.83 -5.07
N ALA A 29 3.04 -15.71 -4.63
CA ALA A 29 4.01 -16.37 -5.52
C ALA A 29 3.32 -17.20 -6.63
N LEU A 30 2.26 -17.94 -6.28
CA LEU A 30 1.44 -18.67 -7.25
C LEU A 30 0.71 -17.72 -8.22
N CYS A 31 0.22 -16.58 -7.75
CA CYS A 31 -0.40 -15.56 -8.61
C CYS A 31 0.60 -14.89 -9.55
N ILE A 32 1.84 -14.67 -9.10
CA ILE A 32 2.92 -14.16 -9.94
C ILE A 32 3.23 -15.16 -11.06
N ALA A 33 3.49 -16.42 -10.69
CA ALA A 33 3.78 -17.48 -11.65
C ALA A 33 2.62 -17.71 -12.63
N GLY A 34 1.40 -17.77 -12.11
CA GLY A 34 0.18 -17.91 -12.90
C GLY A 34 -0.08 -16.69 -13.80
N GLY A 35 0.14 -15.47 -13.31
CA GLY A 35 0.04 -14.24 -14.09
C GLY A 35 0.99 -14.22 -15.27
N ILE A 36 2.28 -14.51 -15.03
CA ILE A 36 3.29 -14.59 -16.10
C ILE A 36 2.91 -15.68 -17.11
N ALA A 37 2.53 -16.88 -16.66
CA ALA A 37 2.14 -17.98 -17.55
C ALA A 37 0.90 -17.64 -18.40
N LEU A 38 -0.13 -17.04 -17.80
CA LEU A 38 -1.33 -16.61 -18.51
C LEU A 38 -1.05 -15.47 -19.49
N GLY A 39 -0.19 -14.51 -19.13
CA GLY A 39 0.25 -13.44 -20.02
C GLY A 39 0.98 -13.98 -21.25
N GLN A 40 1.79 -15.03 -21.08
CA GLN A 40 2.51 -15.71 -22.17
C GLN A 40 1.60 -16.57 -23.05
N TRP A 41 0.62 -17.28 -22.47
CA TRP A 41 -0.29 -18.13 -23.23
C TRP A 41 -1.41 -17.36 -23.93
N PHE A 42 -1.82 -16.21 -23.38
CA PHE A 42 -2.92 -15.38 -23.91
C PHE A 42 -2.51 -13.91 -24.11
N PRO A 43 -1.42 -13.62 -24.86
CA PRO A 43 -0.90 -12.25 -25.00
C PRO A 43 -1.91 -11.29 -25.62
N GLY A 44 -2.76 -11.78 -26.55
CA GLY A 44 -3.83 -10.97 -27.15
C GLY A 44 -4.90 -10.51 -26.15
N LEU A 45 -5.25 -11.36 -25.17
CA LEU A 45 -6.21 -11.01 -24.12
C LEU A 45 -5.62 -9.94 -23.19
N PHE A 46 -4.40 -10.17 -22.69
CA PHE A 46 -3.74 -9.22 -21.79
C PHE A 46 -3.40 -7.89 -22.50
N GLY A 47 -3.07 -7.92 -23.79
CA GLY A 47 -2.89 -6.72 -24.62
C GLY A 47 -4.18 -5.93 -24.86
N MET A 48 -5.35 -6.59 -24.92
CA MET A 48 -6.64 -5.88 -24.97
C MET A 48 -6.97 -5.27 -23.61
N LEU A 49 -6.77 -6.02 -22.53
CA LEU A 49 -7.06 -5.57 -21.16
C LEU A 49 -6.13 -4.44 -20.71
N SER A 50 -4.87 -4.43 -21.14
CA SER A 50 -3.91 -3.35 -20.81
C SER A 50 -4.31 -2.01 -21.45
N ARG A 51 -4.93 -2.04 -22.65
CA ARG A 51 -5.43 -0.86 -23.36
C ARG A 51 -6.67 -0.23 -22.75
N LEU A 52 -7.30 -0.87 -21.76
CA LEU A 52 -8.42 -0.29 -21.01
C LEU A 52 -7.93 0.75 -19.99
N GLU A 53 -7.25 1.79 -20.46
CA GLU A 53 -6.68 2.84 -19.62
C GLU A 53 -7.13 4.25 -20.02
N ILE A 54 -7.16 5.15 -19.02
CA ILE A 54 -7.36 6.59 -19.20
C ILE A 54 -6.21 7.30 -18.51
N ALA A 55 -5.46 8.14 -19.23
CA ALA A 55 -4.28 8.86 -18.72
C ALA A 55 -3.25 7.94 -18.01
N HIS A 56 -2.97 6.78 -18.63
CA HIS A 56 -2.08 5.73 -18.11
C HIS A 56 -2.57 5.03 -16.83
N VAL A 57 -3.86 5.18 -16.52
CA VAL A 57 -4.52 4.50 -15.39
C VAL A 57 -5.45 3.42 -15.93
N ASN A 58 -5.09 2.16 -15.74
CA ASN A 58 -5.89 1.02 -16.20
C ASN A 58 -7.18 0.89 -15.36
N LEU A 59 -8.34 0.99 -16.02
CA LEU A 59 -9.65 1.00 -15.37
C LEU A 59 -9.99 -0.34 -14.71
N LEU A 60 -9.57 -1.45 -15.31
CA LEU A 60 -9.80 -2.78 -14.74
C LEU A 60 -9.01 -2.97 -13.45
N VAL A 61 -7.72 -2.61 -13.47
CA VAL A 61 -6.89 -2.55 -12.26
C VAL A 61 -7.53 -1.62 -11.23
N ALA A 62 -8.05 -0.47 -11.66
CA ALA A 62 -8.64 0.48 -10.74
C ALA A 62 -9.86 -0.07 -9.99
N VAL A 63 -10.75 -0.78 -10.69
CA VAL A 63 -11.89 -1.46 -10.07
C VAL A 63 -11.43 -2.54 -9.08
N LEU A 64 -10.41 -3.33 -9.42
CA LEU A 64 -9.87 -4.35 -8.51
C LEU A 64 -9.25 -3.71 -7.26
N ILE A 65 -8.51 -2.61 -7.43
CA ILE A 65 -7.98 -1.81 -6.32
C ILE A 65 -9.12 -1.27 -5.46
N TRP A 66 -10.23 -0.81 -6.05
CA TRP A 66 -11.40 -0.38 -5.28
C TRP A 66 -12.00 -1.51 -4.45
N VAL A 67 -12.18 -2.70 -5.05
CA VAL A 67 -12.66 -3.89 -4.32
C VAL A 67 -11.75 -4.21 -3.14
N MET A 68 -10.44 -4.01 -3.30
CA MET A 68 -9.44 -4.22 -2.26
C MET A 68 -9.47 -3.15 -1.16
N ILE A 69 -9.45 -1.86 -1.53
CA ILE A 69 -9.28 -0.73 -0.61
C ILE A 69 -10.60 -0.36 0.10
N TYR A 70 -11.74 -0.52 -0.58
CA TYR A 70 -13.03 -0.06 -0.07
C TYR A 70 -13.36 -0.62 1.33
N PRO A 71 -13.22 -1.93 1.61
CA PRO A 71 -13.50 -2.46 2.95
C PRO A 71 -12.58 -1.86 4.02
N MET A 72 -11.32 -1.58 3.70
CA MET A 72 -10.40 -0.93 4.62
C MET A 72 -10.85 0.50 4.94
N MET A 73 -11.23 1.27 3.92
CA MET A 73 -11.73 2.65 4.09
C MET A 73 -12.99 2.72 4.96
N VAL A 74 -13.86 1.70 4.89
CA VAL A 74 -15.02 1.57 5.79
C VAL A 74 -14.59 1.36 7.25
N ASN A 75 -13.45 0.72 7.49
CA ASN A 75 -12.92 0.49 8.84
C ASN A 75 -12.16 1.68 9.43
N VAL A 76 -11.87 2.71 8.64
CA VAL A 76 -11.27 3.96 9.13
C VAL A 76 -12.21 4.63 10.14
N ASP A 77 -11.75 4.74 11.38
CA ASP A 77 -12.50 5.36 12.46
C ASP A 77 -12.05 6.80 12.71
N PHE A 78 -12.77 7.76 12.14
CA PHE A 78 -12.48 9.18 12.36
C PHE A 78 -12.76 9.64 13.80
N ALA A 79 -13.59 8.93 14.56
CA ALA A 79 -13.83 9.27 15.96
C ALA A 79 -12.60 8.95 16.83
N SER A 80 -11.87 7.88 16.49
CA SER A 80 -10.64 7.48 17.18
C SER A 80 -9.51 8.52 17.07
N LEU A 81 -9.53 9.39 16.03
CA LEU A 81 -8.58 10.48 15.87
C LEU A 81 -8.65 11.52 17.00
N ARG A 82 -9.75 11.58 17.75
CA ARG A 82 -9.85 12.47 18.93
C ARG A 82 -8.88 12.06 20.03
N HIS A 83 -8.48 10.78 20.07
CA HIS A 83 -7.57 10.19 21.04
C HIS A 83 -6.12 10.11 20.54
N ILE A 84 -5.81 10.75 19.40
CA ILE A 84 -4.47 10.70 18.82
C ILE A 84 -3.41 11.34 19.73
N GLY A 85 -3.82 12.29 20.57
CA GLY A 85 -2.96 12.94 21.55
C GLY A 85 -2.63 12.07 22.77
N ASP A 86 -3.31 10.95 22.99
CA ASP A 86 -3.16 10.16 24.22
C ASP A 86 -1.82 9.39 24.24
N ARG A 87 -1.28 9.03 23.07
CA ARG A 87 0.01 8.34 22.90
C ARG A 87 0.82 8.96 21.76
N PRO A 88 1.34 10.18 21.89
CA PRO A 88 1.90 10.92 20.77
C PRO A 88 3.21 10.32 20.23
N LYS A 89 3.97 9.60 21.08
CA LYS A 89 5.30 9.11 20.72
C LYS A 89 5.31 8.22 19.48
N GLY A 90 4.47 7.18 19.47
CA GLY A 90 4.43 6.27 18.32
C GLY A 90 3.93 6.95 17.04
N ILE A 91 2.98 7.88 17.16
CA ILE A 91 2.47 8.65 16.01
C ILE A 91 3.58 9.53 15.43
N VAL A 92 4.36 10.23 16.27
CA VAL A 92 5.49 11.06 15.80
C VAL A 92 6.50 10.20 15.04
N ILE A 93 6.88 9.04 15.58
CA ILE A 93 7.80 8.12 14.88
C ILE A 93 7.21 7.73 13.52
N THR A 94 5.95 7.26 13.49
CA THR A 94 5.31 6.81 12.25
C THR A 94 5.20 7.94 11.22
N LEU A 95 4.82 9.15 11.63
CA LEU A 95 4.67 10.27 10.71
C LEU A 95 6.01 10.73 10.13
N VAL A 96 7.02 10.89 10.98
CA VAL A 96 8.35 11.31 10.53
C VAL A 96 8.95 10.23 9.62
N VAL A 97 8.82 8.96 9.99
CA VAL A 97 9.32 7.87 9.17
C VAL A 97 8.60 7.81 7.82
N ASN A 98 7.27 7.86 7.80
CA ASN A 98 6.49 7.69 6.56
C ASN A 98 6.54 8.89 5.62
N TRP A 99 6.53 10.12 6.14
CA TRP A 99 6.39 11.33 5.34
C TRP A 99 7.71 12.08 5.11
N LEU A 100 8.73 11.82 5.93
CA LEU A 100 10.03 12.47 5.81
C LEU A 100 11.15 11.47 5.50
N ILE A 101 11.36 10.45 6.33
CA ILE A 101 12.52 9.56 6.14
C ILE A 101 12.32 8.69 4.89
N LYS A 102 11.18 8.02 4.77
CA LYS A 102 10.89 7.07 3.69
C LYS A 102 10.92 7.73 2.29
N PRO A 103 10.21 8.83 1.99
CA PRO A 103 10.18 9.34 0.62
C PRO A 103 11.55 9.88 0.18
N PHE A 104 12.26 10.57 1.09
CA PHE A 104 13.55 11.19 0.79
C PHE A 104 14.68 10.17 0.70
N SER A 105 14.70 9.17 1.59
CA SER A 105 15.64 8.04 1.45
C SER A 105 15.41 7.27 0.16
N MET A 106 14.17 7.19 -0.33
CA MET A 106 13.89 6.51 -1.60
C MET A 106 14.51 7.24 -2.78
N VAL A 107 14.35 8.56 -2.83
CA VAL A 107 14.99 9.39 -3.87
C VAL A 107 16.50 9.23 -3.80
N ALA A 108 17.08 9.35 -2.60
CA ALA A 108 18.52 9.25 -2.41
C ALA A 108 19.07 7.90 -2.89
N LEU A 109 18.39 6.80 -2.55
CA LEU A 109 18.77 5.46 -2.99
C LEU A 109 18.49 5.25 -4.49
N GLY A 110 17.38 5.76 -5.02
CA GLY A 110 17.06 5.70 -6.44
C GLY A 110 18.14 6.36 -7.28
N ILE A 111 18.49 7.60 -6.96
CA ILE A 111 19.56 8.35 -7.64
C ILE A 111 20.91 7.64 -7.47
N LEU A 112 21.29 7.28 -6.24
CA LEU A 112 22.56 6.58 -5.97
C LEU A 112 22.69 5.30 -6.81
N PHE A 113 21.66 4.45 -6.80
CA PHE A 113 21.75 3.17 -7.49
C PHE A 113 21.60 3.30 -9.01
N PHE A 114 20.64 4.07 -9.52
CA PHE A 114 20.36 4.13 -10.96
C PHE A 114 21.23 5.13 -11.74
N GLU A 115 21.71 6.20 -11.11
CA GLU A 115 22.57 7.20 -11.80
C GLU A 115 24.07 6.97 -11.56
N PHE A 116 24.45 6.33 -10.45
CA PHE A 116 25.87 6.13 -10.10
C PHE A 116 26.27 4.66 -10.12
N VAL A 117 25.60 3.78 -9.35
CA VAL A 117 26.03 2.37 -9.21
C VAL A 117 25.72 1.52 -10.44
N PHE A 118 24.56 1.72 -11.07
CA PHE A 118 24.07 0.95 -12.21
C PHE A 118 24.16 1.71 -13.54
N ARG A 119 24.92 2.79 -13.57
CA ARG A 119 25.04 3.69 -14.72
C ARG A 119 25.39 2.98 -16.03
N ASP A 120 26.29 2.00 -15.98
CA ASP A 120 26.75 1.25 -17.16
C ASP A 120 25.84 0.06 -17.53
N LEU A 121 24.86 -0.25 -16.67
CA LEU A 121 23.96 -1.40 -16.81
C LEU A 121 22.58 -1.02 -17.35
N ILE A 122 22.19 0.26 -17.26
CA ILE A 122 20.85 0.75 -17.58
C ILE A 122 20.99 2.03 -18.40
N ASP A 123 20.16 2.17 -19.44
CA ASP A 123 20.14 3.40 -20.21
C ASP A 123 19.62 4.59 -19.37
N PRO A 124 20.11 5.82 -19.60
CA PRO A 124 19.73 6.97 -18.77
C PRO A 124 18.22 7.28 -18.75
N GLN A 125 17.47 6.90 -19.78
CA GLN A 125 16.04 7.16 -19.86
C GLN A 125 15.27 6.19 -18.95
N SER A 126 15.52 4.88 -19.08
CA SER A 126 14.93 3.86 -18.22
C SER A 126 15.31 4.08 -16.75
N ALA A 127 16.54 4.52 -16.48
CA ALA A 127 16.98 4.88 -15.13
C ALA A 127 16.05 5.95 -14.50
N LYS A 128 15.72 7.00 -15.24
CA LYS A 128 14.78 8.05 -14.78
C LYS A 128 13.37 7.49 -14.54
N GLU A 129 12.89 6.61 -15.41
CA GLU A 129 11.58 5.96 -15.25
C GLU A 129 11.53 5.05 -14.00
N TYR A 130 12.59 4.30 -13.73
CA TYR A 130 12.69 3.46 -12.53
C TYR A 130 12.81 4.30 -11.26
N ILE A 131 13.58 5.39 -11.28
CA ILE A 131 13.64 6.35 -10.16
C ILE A 131 12.24 6.93 -9.89
N ALA A 132 11.49 7.31 -10.93
CA ALA A 132 10.13 7.80 -10.79
C ALA A 132 9.22 6.77 -10.11
N GLY A 133 9.28 5.51 -10.57
CA GLY A 133 8.54 4.39 -9.97
C GLY A 133 8.91 4.15 -8.51
N LEU A 134 10.20 4.21 -8.18
CA LEU A 134 10.68 4.11 -6.79
C LEU A 134 10.11 5.24 -5.93
N ILE A 135 10.15 6.49 -6.40
CA ILE A 135 9.63 7.65 -5.65
C ILE A 135 8.13 7.50 -5.37
N LEU A 136 7.35 7.11 -6.39
CA LEU A 136 5.91 6.87 -6.24
C LEU A 136 5.62 5.79 -5.18
N LEU A 137 6.36 4.68 -5.23
CA LEU A 137 6.23 3.58 -4.26
C LEU A 137 6.73 3.98 -2.86
N GLY A 138 7.81 4.76 -2.78
CA GLY A 138 8.39 5.26 -1.55
C GLY A 138 7.46 6.24 -0.83
N ALA A 139 6.78 7.12 -1.54
CA ALA A 139 5.85 8.07 -0.95
C ALA A 139 4.53 7.45 -0.49
N ALA A 140 4.12 6.31 -1.04
CA ALA A 140 2.85 5.68 -0.71
C ALA A 140 2.88 4.98 0.68
N PRO A 141 2.03 5.34 1.65
CA PRO A 141 1.93 4.63 2.92
C PRO A 141 1.30 3.23 2.74
N CYS A 142 1.64 2.30 3.64
CA CYS A 142 1.03 0.97 3.68
C CYS A 142 -0.11 0.97 4.71
N THR A 143 -1.29 0.49 4.31
CA THR A 143 -2.54 0.69 5.06
C THR A 143 -3.20 -0.63 5.46
N ALA A 144 -3.29 -1.60 4.54
CA ALA A 144 -3.96 -2.89 4.78
C ALA A 144 -3.16 -3.83 5.71
N MET A 145 -1.92 -4.12 5.31
CA MET A 145 -1.18 -5.25 5.84
C MET A 145 -0.66 -5.00 7.26
N VAL A 146 -0.50 -3.71 7.62
CA VAL A 146 0.03 -3.27 8.91
C VAL A 146 -0.80 -3.81 10.07
N PHE A 147 -2.11 -3.97 9.90
CA PHE A 147 -2.97 -4.54 10.94
C PHE A 147 -2.63 -6.01 11.26
N VAL A 148 -2.43 -6.83 10.22
CA VAL A 148 -2.05 -8.25 10.38
C VAL A 148 -0.66 -8.35 11.01
N TRP A 149 0.29 -7.51 10.59
CA TRP A 149 1.62 -7.45 11.18
C TRP A 149 1.60 -7.01 12.65
N SER A 150 0.74 -6.05 13.00
CA SER A 150 0.53 -5.62 14.37
C SER A 150 0.03 -6.78 15.23
N GLN A 151 -0.96 -7.55 14.75
CA GLN A 151 -1.44 -8.74 15.46
C GLN A 151 -0.34 -9.82 15.61
N LEU A 152 0.43 -10.06 14.55
CA LEU A 152 1.54 -11.03 14.54
C LEU A 152 2.64 -10.68 15.55
N THR A 153 2.93 -9.39 15.70
CA THR A 153 3.94 -8.88 16.62
C THR A 153 3.38 -8.60 18.03
N ARG A 154 2.10 -8.95 18.27
CA ARG A 154 1.37 -8.66 19.53
C ARG A 154 1.31 -7.17 19.86
N GLY A 155 1.27 -6.33 18.83
CA GLY A 155 1.08 -4.88 18.93
C GLY A 155 -0.35 -4.49 19.28
N ASP A 156 -0.55 -3.20 19.52
CA ASP A 156 -1.85 -2.60 19.79
C ASP A 156 -2.57 -2.31 18.46
N ALA A 157 -3.49 -3.20 18.10
CA ALA A 157 -4.21 -3.14 16.83
C ALA A 157 -5.14 -1.90 16.74
N THR A 158 -5.72 -1.47 17.86
CA THR A 158 -6.56 -0.25 17.92
C THR A 158 -5.72 0.99 17.68
N TYR A 159 -4.55 1.08 18.33
CA TYR A 159 -3.61 2.16 18.12
C TYR A 159 -3.04 2.16 16.68
N THR A 160 -2.84 0.97 16.11
CA THR A 160 -2.44 0.81 14.71
C THR A 160 -3.49 1.37 13.76
N LEU A 161 -4.79 1.12 14.01
CA LEU A 161 -5.88 1.69 13.22
C LEU A 161 -5.89 3.22 13.25
N VAL A 162 -5.62 3.83 14.41
CA VAL A 162 -5.49 5.29 14.53
C VAL A 162 -4.34 5.81 13.66
N GLN A 163 -3.18 5.13 13.67
CA GLN A 163 -2.06 5.52 12.83
C GLN A 163 -2.35 5.38 11.34
N VAL A 164 -3.01 4.31 10.92
CA VAL A 164 -3.41 4.11 9.52
C VAL A 164 -4.38 5.20 9.09
N ALA A 165 -5.43 5.46 9.88
CA ALA A 165 -6.40 6.52 9.61
C ALA A 165 -5.74 7.90 9.46
N LEU A 166 -4.77 8.22 10.33
CA LEU A 166 -4.02 9.46 10.24
C LEU A 166 -3.16 9.54 8.98
N ASN A 167 -2.46 8.45 8.63
CA ASN A 167 -1.66 8.40 7.41
C ASN A 167 -2.54 8.56 6.16
N ASP A 168 -3.71 7.95 6.12
CA ASP A 168 -4.65 8.06 5.00
C ASP A 168 -5.13 9.51 4.81
N ILE A 169 -5.42 10.21 5.90
CA ILE A 169 -5.80 11.63 5.85
C ILE A 169 -4.66 12.49 5.33
N ILE A 170 -3.45 12.30 5.86
CA ILE A 170 -2.27 13.05 5.42
C ILE A 170 -2.00 12.77 3.93
N MET A 171 -2.20 11.53 3.48
CA MET A 171 -1.97 11.14 2.10
C MET A 171 -2.78 11.95 1.09
N ILE A 172 -4.03 12.33 1.40
CA ILE A 172 -4.87 13.14 0.52
C ILE A 172 -4.20 14.47 0.16
N PHE A 173 -3.50 15.08 1.11
CA PHE A 173 -2.93 16.41 0.95
C PHE A 173 -1.42 16.40 0.70
N ALA A 174 -0.70 15.44 1.26
CA ALA A 174 0.77 15.43 1.25
C ALA A 174 1.35 14.58 0.12
N PHE A 175 0.66 13.52 -0.33
CA PHE A 175 1.21 12.60 -1.33
C PHE A 175 1.57 13.30 -2.64
N ALA A 176 0.62 13.98 -3.28
CA ALA A 176 0.86 14.64 -4.56
C ALA A 176 1.93 15.74 -4.48
N PRO A 177 1.91 16.66 -3.48
CA PRO A 177 2.97 17.66 -3.33
C PRO A 177 4.35 17.08 -3.05
N ILE A 178 4.46 16.07 -2.17
CA ILE A 178 5.75 15.44 -1.85
C ILE A 178 6.29 14.72 -3.08
N VAL A 179 5.46 13.93 -3.77
CA VAL A 179 5.88 13.25 -5.01
C VAL A 179 6.32 14.25 -6.07
N ALA A 180 5.57 15.33 -6.29
CA ALA A 180 5.93 16.36 -7.26
C ALA A 180 7.26 17.03 -6.92
N LEU A 181 7.48 17.36 -5.64
CA LEU A 181 8.76 17.90 -5.17
C LEU A 181 9.91 16.92 -5.41
N LEU A 182 9.75 15.66 -5.02
CA LEU A 182 10.80 14.65 -5.10
C LEU A 182 11.13 14.24 -6.54
N LEU A 183 10.13 14.17 -7.43
CA LEU A 183 10.34 13.98 -8.87
C LEU A 183 11.09 15.17 -9.48
N GLY A 184 10.76 16.40 -9.06
CA GLY A 184 11.49 17.61 -9.49
C GLY A 184 12.95 17.61 -9.03
N VAL A 185 13.24 17.14 -7.81
CA VAL A 185 14.61 16.97 -7.30
C VAL A 185 15.39 15.92 -8.11
N ALA A 186 14.71 14.89 -8.60
CA ALA A 186 15.30 13.84 -9.43
C ALA A 186 15.36 14.19 -10.93
N ASP A 187 15.06 15.43 -11.33
CA ASP A 187 15.02 15.86 -12.74
C ASP A 187 14.12 14.95 -13.62
N VAL A 188 12.98 14.53 -13.05
CA VAL A 188 11.95 13.73 -13.71
C VAL A 188 10.71 14.60 -13.95
N ILE A 189 10.14 14.50 -15.15
CA ILE A 189 8.91 15.20 -15.52
C ILE A 189 7.74 14.73 -14.64
N VAL A 190 7.06 15.66 -13.98
CA VAL A 190 5.93 15.37 -13.10
C VAL A 190 4.66 15.10 -13.93
N PRO A 191 4.07 13.89 -13.89
CA PRO A 191 2.86 13.58 -14.65
C PRO A 191 1.61 14.05 -13.88
N TRP A 192 1.37 15.36 -13.83
CA TRP A 192 0.30 15.99 -13.05
C TRP A 192 -1.08 15.39 -13.30
N GLN A 193 -1.42 15.13 -14.56
CA GLN A 193 -2.71 14.53 -14.92
C GLN A 193 -2.87 13.14 -14.28
N THR A 194 -1.87 12.28 -14.40
CA THR A 194 -1.89 10.92 -13.84
C THR A 194 -1.85 10.95 -12.31
N LEU A 195 -1.05 11.84 -11.70
CA LEU A 195 -0.97 11.98 -10.24
C LEU A 195 -2.30 12.44 -9.64
N ILE A 196 -2.89 13.51 -10.15
CA ILE A 196 -4.16 14.05 -9.65
C ILE A 196 -5.28 13.02 -9.86
N LEU A 197 -5.34 12.39 -11.04
CA LEU A 197 -6.31 11.35 -11.34
C LEU A 197 -6.15 10.16 -10.38
N SER A 198 -4.92 9.72 -10.12
CA SER A 198 -4.64 8.60 -9.22
C SER A 198 -5.02 8.93 -7.77
N VAL A 199 -4.73 10.13 -7.27
CA VAL A 199 -5.15 10.54 -5.92
C VAL A 199 -6.67 10.60 -5.82
N LEU A 200 -7.34 11.19 -6.80
CA LEU A 200 -8.80 11.26 -6.81
C LEU A 200 -9.42 9.85 -6.85
N LEU A 201 -8.96 9.02 -7.77
CA LEU A 201 -9.51 7.70 -8.05
C LEU A 201 -9.18 6.68 -6.95
N TYR A 202 -7.96 6.66 -6.43
CA TYR A 202 -7.51 5.62 -5.50
C TYR A 202 -7.58 6.01 -4.03
N VAL A 203 -7.67 7.30 -3.73
CA VAL A 203 -7.69 7.80 -2.35
C VAL A 203 -9.02 8.47 -2.04
N VAL A 204 -9.33 9.56 -2.74
CA VAL A 204 -10.45 10.43 -2.37
C VAL A 204 -11.79 9.72 -2.53
N ILE A 205 -12.05 9.08 -3.67
CA ILE A 205 -13.33 8.41 -3.91
C ILE A 205 -13.52 7.19 -2.98
N PRO A 206 -12.55 6.26 -2.83
CA PRO A 206 -12.69 5.13 -1.91
C PRO A 206 -12.86 5.57 -0.45
N LEU A 207 -12.16 6.61 -0.03
CA LEU A 207 -12.30 7.16 1.32
C LEU A 207 -13.68 7.78 1.55
N ALA A 208 -14.18 8.58 0.61
CA ALA A 208 -15.51 9.16 0.68
C ALA A 208 -16.60 8.08 0.73
N ALA A 209 -16.50 7.08 -0.15
CA ALA A 209 -17.41 5.94 -0.15
C ALA A 209 -17.33 5.14 1.16
N GLY A 210 -16.13 4.89 1.66
CA GLY A 210 -15.89 4.20 2.93
C GLY A 210 -16.51 4.94 4.12
N TYR A 211 -16.30 6.26 4.20
CA TYR A 211 -16.86 7.13 5.23
C TYR A 211 -18.40 7.13 5.22
N LEU A 212 -19.01 7.30 4.05
CA LEU A 212 -20.48 7.32 3.91
C LEU A 212 -21.09 5.97 4.29
N THR A 213 -20.48 4.87 3.86
CA THR A 213 -20.92 3.51 4.20
C THR A 213 -20.79 3.24 5.69
N ARG A 214 -19.65 3.56 6.31
CA ARG A 214 -19.43 3.41 7.75
C ARG A 214 -20.49 4.17 8.54
N ARG A 215 -20.70 5.45 8.22
CA ARG A 215 -21.69 6.30 8.89
C ARG A 215 -23.09 5.70 8.83
N THR A 216 -23.49 5.23 7.64
CA THR A 216 -24.82 4.63 7.42
C THR A 216 -25.00 3.33 8.21
N ILE A 217 -23.97 2.47 8.24
CA ILE A 217 -24.04 1.19 8.97
C ILE A 217 -24.08 1.42 10.49
N LEU A 218 -23.23 2.32 11.00
CA LEU A 218 -23.18 2.64 12.43
C LEU A 218 -24.52 3.22 12.91
N GLN A 219 -25.14 4.11 12.14
CA GLN A 219 -26.46 4.67 12.47
C GLN A 219 -27.58 3.62 12.52
N ARG A 220 -27.49 2.55 11.70
CA ARG A 220 -28.54 1.53 11.57
C ARG A 220 -28.35 0.28 12.42
N GLY A 221 -27.16 0.05 12.96
CA GLY A 221 -26.89 -1.20 13.69
C GLY A 221 -25.61 -1.24 14.52
N GLY A 222 -24.94 -0.10 14.71
CA GLY A 222 -23.76 0.02 15.57
C GLY A 222 -22.55 -0.80 15.13
N GLU A 223 -21.57 -0.91 16.04
CA GLU A 223 -20.28 -1.55 15.79
C GLU A 223 -20.38 -3.04 15.41
N ALA A 224 -21.34 -3.77 15.98
CA ALA A 224 -21.53 -5.19 15.66
C ALA A 224 -21.89 -5.41 14.18
N ARG A 225 -22.73 -4.53 13.61
CA ARG A 225 -23.12 -4.60 12.20
C ARG A 225 -21.98 -4.18 11.27
N LEU A 226 -21.17 -3.22 11.69
CA LEU A 226 -19.95 -2.82 10.98
C LEU A 226 -18.94 -3.98 10.92
N ALA A 227 -18.70 -4.63 12.06
CA ALA A 227 -17.81 -5.79 12.13
C ALA A 227 -18.29 -6.95 11.22
N ALA A 228 -19.60 -7.23 11.21
CA ALA A 228 -20.18 -8.24 10.33
C ALA A 228 -20.06 -7.90 8.84
N PHE A 229 -20.25 -6.62 8.48
CA PHE A 229 -20.05 -6.14 7.11
C PHE A 229 -18.59 -6.30 6.67
N THR A 230 -17.64 -5.84 7.49
CA THR A 230 -16.20 -5.98 7.21
C THR A 230 -15.80 -7.44 7.04
N ALA A 231 -16.28 -8.33 7.91
CA ALA A 231 -16.00 -9.76 7.81
C ALA A 231 -16.51 -10.36 6.48
N ARG A 232 -17.66 -9.90 5.99
CA ARG A 232 -18.23 -10.35 4.71
C ARG A 232 -17.48 -9.78 3.49
N CYS A 233 -16.88 -8.59 3.62
CA CYS A 233 -16.07 -7.98 2.57
C CYS A 233 -14.65 -8.57 2.47
N LYS A 234 -14.12 -9.13 3.56
CA LYS A 234 -12.75 -9.65 3.62
C LYS A 234 -12.37 -10.62 2.47
N PRO A 235 -13.21 -11.61 2.08
CA PRO A 235 -12.89 -12.49 0.94
C PRO A 235 -12.77 -11.74 -0.39
N TRP A 236 -13.56 -10.68 -0.58
CA TRP A 236 -13.51 -9.84 -1.78
C TRP A 236 -12.23 -9.01 -1.83
N THR A 237 -11.76 -8.49 -0.70
CA THR A 237 -10.45 -7.81 -0.62
C THR A 237 -9.32 -8.74 -1.04
N VAL A 238 -9.36 -9.99 -0.55
CA VAL A 238 -8.38 -11.02 -0.90
C VAL A 238 -8.43 -11.35 -2.38
N LEU A 239 -9.63 -11.60 -2.93
CA LEU A 239 -9.80 -11.90 -4.35
C LEU A 239 -9.33 -10.74 -5.23
N GLY A 240 -9.67 -9.50 -4.88
CA GLY A 240 -9.24 -8.29 -5.57
C GLY A 240 -7.72 -8.13 -5.57
N LEU A 241 -7.07 -8.36 -4.43
CA LEU A 241 -5.60 -8.36 -4.33
C LEU A 241 -4.97 -9.41 -5.25
N LEU A 242 -5.39 -10.68 -5.16
CA LEU A 242 -4.81 -11.76 -5.96
C LEU A 242 -5.07 -11.56 -7.46
N ALA A 243 -6.29 -11.14 -7.84
CA ALA A 243 -6.62 -10.83 -9.22
C ALA A 243 -5.76 -9.68 -9.76
N THR A 244 -5.52 -8.64 -8.95
CA THR A 244 -4.64 -7.52 -9.32
C THR A 244 -3.21 -8.01 -9.55
N VAL A 245 -2.69 -8.89 -8.68
CA VAL A 245 -1.34 -9.48 -8.85
C VAL A 245 -1.26 -10.28 -10.15
N VAL A 246 -2.19 -11.20 -10.39
CA VAL A 246 -2.23 -12.00 -11.63
C VAL A 246 -2.26 -11.09 -12.86
N LEU A 247 -3.08 -10.04 -12.82
CA LEU A 247 -3.28 -9.14 -13.95
C LEU A 247 -2.06 -8.24 -14.21
N LEU A 248 -1.47 -7.64 -13.18
CA LEU A 248 -0.26 -6.82 -13.31
C LEU A 248 0.94 -7.64 -13.81
N PHE A 249 1.15 -8.84 -13.28
CA PHE A 249 2.22 -9.73 -13.72
C PHE A 249 1.94 -10.35 -15.10
N GLY A 250 0.68 -10.51 -15.48
CA GLY A 250 0.30 -10.91 -16.83
C GLY A 250 0.55 -9.81 -17.86
N PHE A 251 0.33 -8.54 -17.52
CA PHE A 251 0.68 -7.40 -18.38
C PHE A 251 2.19 -7.25 -18.59
N GLN A 252 2.98 -7.56 -17.57
CA GLN A 252 4.44 -7.42 -17.60
C GLN A 252 5.17 -8.76 -17.89
N GLY A 253 4.44 -9.83 -18.19
CA GLY A 253 5.01 -11.19 -18.24
C GLY A 253 6.13 -11.35 -19.26
N GLU A 254 6.04 -10.67 -20.41
CA GLU A 254 7.10 -10.69 -21.43
C GLU A 254 8.33 -9.88 -21.00
N THR A 255 8.13 -8.64 -20.53
CA THR A 255 9.20 -7.79 -20.01
C THR A 255 9.97 -8.48 -18.87
N ILE A 256 9.26 -9.16 -17.98
CA ILE A 256 9.85 -9.86 -16.84
C ILE A 256 10.79 -10.99 -17.28
N LEU A 257 10.40 -11.76 -18.30
CA LEU A 257 11.21 -12.87 -18.81
C LEU A 257 12.39 -12.38 -19.65
N GLN A 258 12.24 -11.27 -20.38
CA GLN A 258 13.29 -10.71 -21.23
C GLN A 258 14.33 -9.90 -20.43
N GLN A 259 13.92 -9.27 -19.32
CA GLN A 259 14.78 -8.34 -18.55
C GLN A 259 14.86 -8.71 -17.05
N PRO A 260 15.24 -9.95 -16.68
CA PRO A 260 15.29 -10.37 -15.28
C PRO A 260 16.33 -9.60 -14.45
N LEU A 261 17.43 -9.15 -15.10
CA LEU A 261 18.47 -8.36 -14.44
C LEU A 261 17.90 -7.04 -13.91
N ILE A 262 17.07 -6.35 -14.69
CA ILE A 262 16.51 -5.06 -14.31
C ILE A 262 15.63 -5.18 -13.06
N ILE A 263 14.82 -6.24 -12.97
CA ILE A 263 13.98 -6.51 -11.78
C ILE A 263 14.85 -6.67 -10.54
N LEU A 264 15.97 -7.39 -10.66
CA LEU A 264 16.92 -7.54 -9.57
C LEU A 264 17.54 -6.18 -9.17
N LEU A 265 17.91 -5.36 -10.16
CA LEU A 265 18.45 -4.01 -9.92
C LEU A 265 17.45 -3.10 -9.22
N ILE A 266 16.15 -3.19 -9.55
CA ILE A 266 15.07 -2.46 -8.85
C ILE A 266 14.86 -3.01 -7.43
N ALA A 267 14.96 -4.32 -7.23
CA ALA A 267 14.74 -4.95 -5.93
C ALA A 267 15.79 -4.55 -4.88
N ILE A 268 17.06 -4.33 -5.30
CA ILE A 268 18.16 -3.98 -4.39
C ILE A 268 17.87 -2.72 -3.55
N PRO A 269 17.62 -1.52 -4.14
CA PRO A 269 17.33 -0.33 -3.36
C PRO A 269 16.04 -0.45 -2.56
N LEU A 270 15.01 -1.14 -3.08
CA LEU A 270 13.76 -1.37 -2.36
C LEU A 270 13.95 -2.17 -1.07
N ILE A 271 14.72 -3.26 -1.13
CA ILE A 271 15.02 -4.11 0.03
C ILE A 271 15.87 -3.33 1.02
N LEU A 272 16.94 -2.67 0.54
CA LEU A 272 17.84 -1.89 1.39
C LEU A 272 17.07 -0.80 2.14
N GLN A 273 16.22 -0.07 1.44
CA GLN A 273 15.39 0.96 2.04
C GLN A 273 14.40 0.40 3.04
N SER A 274 13.69 -0.68 2.70
CA SER A 274 12.69 -1.30 3.57
C SER A 274 13.32 -1.77 4.89
N VAL A 275 14.49 -2.42 4.81
CA VAL A 275 15.25 -2.85 5.99
C VAL A 275 15.76 -1.64 6.76
N GLY A 276 16.31 -0.63 6.09
CA GLY A 276 16.80 0.60 6.73
C GLY A 276 15.71 1.34 7.50
N ILE A 277 14.55 1.55 6.89
CA ILE A 277 13.39 2.19 7.53
C ILE A 277 12.91 1.38 8.74
N PHE A 278 12.84 0.06 8.62
CA PHE A 278 12.49 -0.81 9.74
C PHE A 278 13.46 -0.65 10.91
N LEU A 279 14.77 -0.66 10.66
CA LEU A 279 15.78 -0.47 11.70
C LEU A 279 15.70 0.90 12.36
N ILE A 280 15.47 1.96 11.58
CA ILE A 280 15.31 3.33 12.09
C ILE A 280 14.07 3.42 12.98
N ALA A 281 12.92 2.97 12.50
CA ALA A 281 11.66 3.05 13.23
C ALA A 281 11.69 2.21 14.51
N TYR A 282 12.20 0.98 14.42
CA TYR A 282 12.34 0.08 15.57
C TYR A 282 13.35 0.61 16.59
N GLY A 283 14.51 1.09 16.12
CA GLY A 283 15.55 1.67 16.96
C GLY A 283 15.05 2.93 17.70
N TRP A 284 14.36 3.83 16.99
CA TRP A 284 13.76 5.00 17.60
C TRP A 284 12.70 4.61 18.64
N GLY A 285 11.79 3.70 18.29
CA GLY A 285 10.76 3.22 19.23
C GLY A 285 11.31 2.48 20.45
N LYS A 286 12.54 1.93 20.37
CA LYS A 286 13.21 1.30 21.52
C LYS A 286 13.87 2.33 22.44
N ILE A 287 14.37 3.43 21.90
CA ILE A 287 15.12 4.45 22.64
C ILE A 287 14.20 5.48 23.32
N TRP A 288 13.05 5.77 22.72
CA TRP A 288 12.16 6.87 23.12
C TRP A 288 10.77 6.41 23.58
#